data_AF-A0A625R926-F1
#
_entry.id   AF-A0A625R926-F1
#
_cell.length_a   1.000
_cell.length_b   1.000
_cell.length_c   1.000
_cell.angle_alpha   90.00
_cell.angle_beta   90.00
_cell.angle_gamma   90.00
#
_symmetry.space_group_name_H-M   'P 1'
#
loop_
_entity.id
_entity.type
_entity.pdbx_description
1 polymer ?
#
loop_
_entity_poly.entity_id
_entity_poly.type
_entity_poly.pdbx_seq_one_letter_code
_entity_poly.pdbx_strand_id
1 'polypeptide(L)'
;MQHDECRETLMDFKRQLQAHLKAILRRQGVTQSALATMIGVHQSRLSFMLNSDADRVSIDKLIEAIVKLDGVFMVKIGDQTDINRVRYKECEDNV
;
A
#
# COMPACT_ATOMS: atom_id res chain seq x y z
N MET A 1 22.82 13.43 12.95
CA MET A 1 21.42 13.85 13.21
C MET A 1 20.48 13.67 12.01
N GLN A 2 20.90 13.90 10.75
CA GLN A 2 19.99 13.74 9.58
C GLN A 2 19.55 12.31 9.22
N HIS A 3 20.27 11.27 9.66
CA HIS A 3 19.93 9.88 9.31
C HIS A 3 18.70 9.33 10.06
N ASP A 4 18.39 9.87 11.25
CA ASP A 4 17.30 9.37 12.08
C ASP A 4 15.93 9.90 11.63
N GLU A 5 15.86 11.17 11.21
CA GLU A 5 14.62 11.81 10.72
C GLU A 5 14.08 11.13 9.44
N CYS A 6 14.96 10.75 8.52
CA CYS A 6 14.58 10.07 7.28
C CYS A 6 14.02 8.67 7.55
N ARG A 7 14.63 7.95 8.52
CA ARG A 7 14.16 6.62 8.93
C ARG A 7 12.79 6.71 9.60
N GLU A 8 12.58 7.68 10.47
CA GLU A 8 11.29 7.91 11.13
C GLU A 8 10.17 8.23 10.12
N THR A 9 10.45 9.15 9.18
CA THR A 9 9.52 9.51 8.09
C THR A 9 9.12 8.28 7.26
N LEU A 10 10.08 7.41 6.93
CA LEU A 10 9.82 6.17 6.20
C LEU A 10 8.92 5.21 6.99
N MET A 11 9.15 5.08 8.30
CA MET A 11 8.32 4.22 9.16
C MET A 11 6.89 4.74 9.25
N ASP A 12 6.72 6.05 9.37
CA ASP A 12 5.39 6.67 9.41
C ASP A 12 4.64 6.51 8.10
N PHE A 13 5.32 6.66 6.97
CA PHE A 13 4.71 6.40 5.66
C PHE A 13 4.20 4.95 5.54
N LYS A 14 5.01 3.98 5.96
CA LYS A 14 4.59 2.56 5.97
C LYS A 14 3.39 2.30 6.90
N ARG A 15 3.35 2.92 8.08
CA ARG A 15 2.20 2.84 8.99
C ARG A 15 0.93 3.42 8.34
N GLN A 16 1.05 4.55 7.64
CA GLN A 16 -0.06 5.14 6.91
C GLN A 16 -0.58 4.21 5.81
N LEU A 17 0.31 3.58 5.04
CA LEU A 17 -0.08 2.58 4.02
C LEU A 17 -0.79 1.37 4.64
N GLN A 18 -0.29 0.83 5.75
CA GLN A 18 -0.95 -0.27 6.47
C GLN A 18 -2.35 0.12 6.95
N ALA A 19 -2.48 1.31 7.56
CA ALA A 19 -3.75 1.82 8.05
C ALA A 19 -4.75 2.03 6.90
N HIS A 20 -4.28 2.58 5.78
CA HIS A 20 -5.09 2.77 4.58
C HIS A 20 -5.58 1.44 3.99
N LEU A 21 -4.68 0.46 3.85
CA LEU A 21 -5.04 -0.87 3.36
C LEU A 21 -6.07 -1.56 4.27
N LYS A 22 -5.93 -1.45 5.61
CA LYS A 22 -6.94 -1.95 6.56
C LYS A 22 -8.30 -1.25 6.39
N ALA A 23 -8.29 0.07 6.14
CA ALA A 23 -9.50 0.83 5.92
C ALA A 23 -10.21 0.40 4.62
N ILE A 24 -9.48 0.18 3.53
CA ILE A 24 -10.03 -0.30 2.26
C ILE A 24 -10.68 -1.68 2.44
N LEU A 25 -9.98 -2.62 3.10
CA LEU A 25 -10.52 -3.96 3.38
C LEU A 25 -11.86 -3.89 4.13
N ARG A 26 -11.94 -3.03 5.15
CA ARG A 26 -13.18 -2.81 5.92
C ARG A 26 -14.27 -2.18 5.06
N ARG A 27 -13.94 -1.15 4.27
CA ARG A 27 -14.88 -0.43 3.41
C ARG A 27 -15.49 -1.32 2.33
N GLN A 28 -14.69 -2.18 1.72
CA GLN A 28 -15.12 -3.07 0.64
C GLN A 28 -15.65 -4.43 1.14
N GLY A 29 -15.59 -4.70 2.45
CA GLY A 29 -15.97 -6.00 3.01
C GLY A 29 -15.07 -7.17 2.56
N VAL A 30 -13.84 -6.87 2.11
CA VAL A 30 -12.89 -7.87 1.62
C VAL A 30 -12.12 -8.48 2.79
N THR A 31 -12.08 -9.81 2.86
CA THR A 31 -11.30 -10.51 3.88
C THR A 31 -9.81 -10.50 3.52
N GLN A 32 -8.95 -10.62 4.53
CA GLN A 32 -7.51 -10.78 4.29
C GLN A 32 -7.21 -12.02 3.42
N SER A 33 -7.93 -13.12 3.60
CA SER A 33 -7.74 -14.32 2.76
C SER A 33 -8.02 -14.05 1.28
N ALA A 34 -9.11 -13.31 0.99
CA ALA A 34 -9.46 -12.93 -0.36
C ALA A 34 -8.41 -12.00 -0.99
N LEU A 35 -7.96 -10.97 -0.27
CA LEU A 35 -6.88 -10.10 -0.75
C LEU A 35 -5.59 -10.88 -0.99
N ALA A 36 -5.20 -11.76 -0.07
CA ALA A 36 -3.99 -12.56 -0.20
C ALA A 36 -4.03 -13.40 -1.48
N THR A 37 -5.19 -13.98 -1.80
CA THR A 37 -5.44 -14.70 -3.06
C THR A 37 -5.30 -13.78 -4.28
N MET A 38 -5.88 -12.58 -4.25
CA MET A 38 -5.83 -11.63 -5.36
C MET A 38 -4.40 -11.13 -5.69
N ILE A 39 -3.54 -11.05 -4.69
CA ILE A 39 -2.14 -10.61 -4.86
C ILE A 39 -1.14 -11.77 -4.89
N GLY A 40 -1.62 -13.02 -4.92
CA GLY A 40 -0.79 -14.22 -5.04
C GLY A 40 0.15 -14.46 -3.85
N VAL A 41 -0.27 -14.11 -2.62
CA VAL A 41 0.50 -14.37 -1.39
C VAL A 41 -0.28 -15.25 -0.41
N HIS A 42 0.42 -15.90 0.51
CA HIS A 42 -0.23 -16.60 1.62
C HIS A 42 -0.93 -15.61 2.56
N GLN A 43 -2.08 -16.01 3.12
CA GLN A 43 -2.84 -15.19 4.09
C GLN A 43 -2.02 -14.83 5.33
N SER A 44 -1.12 -15.72 5.78
CA SER A 44 -0.16 -15.41 6.86
C SER A 44 0.80 -14.28 6.49
N ARG A 45 1.23 -14.20 5.23
CA ARG A 45 2.09 -13.12 4.73
C ARG A 45 1.37 -11.79 4.70
N LEU A 46 0.10 -11.77 4.29
CA LEU A 46 -0.71 -10.55 4.35
C LEU A 46 -0.98 -10.11 5.79
N SER A 47 -1.30 -11.05 6.69
CA SER A 47 -1.46 -10.74 8.12
C SER A 47 -0.18 -10.15 8.70
N PHE A 48 0.99 -10.71 8.35
CA PHE A 48 2.28 -10.15 8.72
C PHE A 48 2.44 -8.72 8.20
N MET A 49 2.17 -8.47 6.92
CA MET A 49 2.27 -7.13 6.33
C MET A 49 1.36 -6.11 7.01
N LEU A 50 0.17 -6.51 7.45
CA LEU A 50 -0.80 -5.61 8.07
C LEU A 50 -0.53 -5.35 9.54
N ASN A 51 0.06 -6.31 10.26
CA ASN A 51 0.12 -6.26 11.72
C ASN A 51 1.54 -6.19 12.30
N SER A 52 2.56 -6.36 11.47
CA SER A 52 3.96 -6.26 11.91
C SER A 52 4.42 -4.81 11.95
N ASP A 53 5.49 -4.60 12.71
CA ASP A 53 6.21 -3.32 12.74
C ASP A 53 6.60 -2.88 11.33
N ALA A 54 6.49 -1.56 11.10
CA ALA A 54 6.71 -0.94 9.81
C ALA A 54 8.14 -1.20 9.26
N ASP A 55 9.12 -1.43 10.12
CA ASP A 55 10.50 -1.72 9.71
C ASP A 55 10.61 -2.98 8.85
N ARG A 56 9.76 -3.98 9.12
CA ARG A 56 9.79 -5.30 8.48
C ARG A 56 8.93 -5.42 7.23
N VAL A 57 8.17 -4.38 6.88
CA VAL A 57 7.21 -4.43 5.77
C VAL A 57 7.75 -3.71 4.54
N SER A 58 7.60 -4.31 3.37
CA SER A 58 7.95 -3.69 2.08
C SER A 58 6.85 -2.71 1.65
N ILE A 59 7.25 -1.51 1.24
CA ILE A 59 6.35 -0.48 0.69
C ILE A 59 5.71 -0.97 -0.60
N ASP A 60 6.51 -1.54 -1.51
CA ASP A 60 6.03 -2.01 -2.81
C ASP A 60 4.89 -3.01 -2.67
N LYS A 61 4.99 -3.92 -1.70
CA LYS A 61 3.94 -4.91 -1.42
C LYS A 61 2.67 -4.30 -0.82
N LEU A 62 2.80 -3.25 0.00
CA LEU A 62 1.63 -2.52 0.49
C LEU A 62 0.93 -1.76 -0.65
N ILE A 63 1.70 -1.13 -1.53
CA ILE A 63 1.18 -0.42 -2.70
C ILE A 63 0.49 -1.39 -3.67
N GLU A 64 1.13 -2.51 -4.00
CA GLU A 64 0.55 -3.56 -4.86
C GLU A 64 -0.82 -4.01 -4.34
N ALA A 65 -0.92 -4.25 -3.02
CA ALA A 65 -2.19 -4.63 -2.39
C ALA A 65 -3.26 -3.52 -2.44
N ILE A 66 -2.87 -2.26 -2.27
CA ILE A 66 -3.79 -1.12 -2.38
C ILE A 66 -4.30 -0.97 -3.82
N VAL A 67 -3.39 -1.01 -4.81
CA VAL A 67 -3.74 -0.88 -6.23
C VAL A 67 -4.67 -2.01 -6.67
N LYS A 68 -4.47 -3.24 -6.19
CA LYS A 68 -5.36 -4.36 -6.50
C LYS A 68 -6.77 -4.23 -5.92
N LEU A 69 -6.95 -3.44 -4.85
CA LEU A 69 -8.26 -3.23 -4.24
C LEU A 69 -8.97 -1.96 -4.71
N ASP A 70 -8.24 -0.85 -4.85
CA ASP A 70 -8.84 0.46 -5.12
C ASP A 70 -8.55 0.98 -6.54
N GLY A 71 -7.69 0.28 -7.30
CA GLY A 71 -7.31 0.61 -8.68
C GLY A 71 -6.42 1.86 -8.81
N VAL A 72 -6.51 2.80 -7.86
CA VAL A 72 -5.79 4.07 -7.86
C VAL A 72 -5.32 4.40 -6.44
N PHE A 73 -4.08 4.86 -6.30
CA PHE A 73 -3.60 5.48 -5.07
C PHE A 73 -2.83 6.76 -5.40
N MET A 74 -2.92 7.77 -4.53
CA MET A 74 -2.14 8.99 -4.64
C MET A 74 -1.19 9.09 -3.45
N VAL A 75 0.10 9.25 -3.74
CA VAL A 75 1.10 9.57 -2.71
C VAL A 75 1.45 11.04 -2.86
N LYS A 76 1.38 11.76 -1.74
CA LYS A 76 1.89 13.13 -1.67
C LYS A 76 3.29 13.07 -1.08
N ILE A 77 4.29 13.47 -1.85
CA ILE A 77 5.68 13.60 -1.41
C ILE A 77 6.00 15.09 -1.39
N GLY A 78 6.30 15.64 -0.21
CA GLY A 78 6.68 17.04 -0.04
C GLY A 78 5.53 18.03 0.18
N ASP A 79 5.90 19.29 0.42
CA ASP A 79 4.98 20.39 0.67
C ASP A 79 4.28 20.87 -0.62
N GLN A 80 3.03 20.40 -0.74
CA GLN A 80 1.88 21.02 -1.42
C GLN A 80 1.83 21.34 -2.92
N THR A 81 2.87 21.28 -3.75
CA THR A 81 2.73 21.74 -5.17
C THR A 81 2.77 20.70 -6.29
N ASP A 82 3.30 19.48 -6.10
CA ASP A 82 3.44 18.53 -7.20
C ASP A 82 2.54 17.29 -7.05
N ILE A 83 1.24 17.45 -7.27
CA ILE A 83 0.30 16.31 -7.37
C ILE A 83 0.43 15.70 -8.77
N ASN A 84 1.46 14.89 -8.98
CA ASN A 84 1.54 14.03 -10.16
C ASN A 84 0.53 12.90 -10.03
N ARG A 85 -0.66 13.08 -10.60
CA ARG A 85 -1.68 12.03 -10.72
C ARG A 85 -1.17 10.94 -11.66
N VAL A 86 -0.66 9.85 -11.10
CA VAL A 86 -0.39 8.63 -11.88
C VAL A 86 -1.71 7.89 -12.08
N ARG A 87 -2.35 8.08 -13.23
CA ARG A 87 -3.40 7.16 -13.71
C ARG A 87 -2.72 6.04 -14.47
N TYR A 88 -2.76 4.83 -13.91
CA TYR A 88 -2.51 3.63 -14.69
C TYR A 88 -3.66 3.47 -15.69
N LYS A 89 -3.37 3.59 -16.98
CA LYS A 89 -4.23 3.03 -18.03
C LYS A 89 -3.91 1.54 -18.05
N GLU A 90 -4.91 0.68 -17.82
CA GLU A 90 -4.82 -0.71 -18.28
C GLU A 90 -4.50 -0.67 -19.78
N CYS A 91 -3.46 -1.39 -20.20
CA CYS A 91 -3.29 -1.70 -21.62
C CYS A 91 -4.51 -2.51 -22.03
N GLU A 92 -5.37 -1.92 -22.86
CA GLU A 92 -6.37 -2.69 -23.61
C GLU A 92 -5.60 -3.66 -24.50
N ASP A 93 -5.75 -4.96 -24.23
CA ASP A 93 -5.27 -6.03 -25.09
C ASP A 93 -5.94 -5.88 -26.47
N ASN A 94 -5.14 -5.57 -27.49
CA ASN A 94 -5.59 -5.62 -28.88
C ASN A 94 -5.82 -7.08 -29.28
N VAL A 95 -7.09 -7.48 -29.39
CA VAL A 95 -7.53 -8.65 -30.16
C VAL A 95 -7.77 -8.22 -31.60
#